data_AF-A0A250IIL0-F1
#
_entry.id   AF-A0A250IIL0-F1
#
_cell.length_a   1.000
_cell.length_b   1.000
_cell.length_c   1.000
_cell.angle_alpha   90.00
_cell.angle_beta   90.00
_cell.angle_gamma   90.00
#
_symmetry.space_group_name_H-M   'P 1'
#
loop_
_entity.id
_entity.type
_entity.pdbx_description
1 polymer ?
#
loop_
_entity_poly.entity_id
_entity_poly.type
_entity_poly.pdbx_seq_one_letter_code
_entity_poly.pdbx_strand_id
1 'polypeptide(L)'
;MKPLNNPFRIQRGALALLLALLLPAPFAAAHGRYFNDATSIPTQHPNWMRWLPNATKVSALSIPGTHDTMADETEWYVTVFERAWILTQGLNLRPQLDAGVRAVDIRARHIGDRFTIHHGAYHLMTNFDYVLGTTVQFLKDNPTETVLMRVKKEHTEEGNTRSFAATFEWYRDQAAYSPYIWRGTHVPTLGEARGKIVILDDFEGGDHGINWNSIRLQDAWEETNTTTKWNLVRNHLVTTNTGDTNALYLNFLSAAGAGGTPAGIADDVNEQALHYLMGSNVQRTGVLMMDFPGAGLIDAIIAHNFRLATSASAIGGDFSTVFNNISYGLHGDGDDKARDRLIEARTFVEGKLPGMYWHVIVSGTPGGDNWGYSTTHYGLYRQSDWVDGYSHVAFNTLSSDSAVSESFLASYVDSQLGGLSGSAENRAAQLATKVRARFPFQYWTVLVKRTPGGFNNWAYSQWGAHYMRWQGDYAYAVWGYGAQPGVYLYEHADYQGDLIQLTGPTYELNSRGFNDRASSLRVIGNYRANLWENDNWGGTGLYVTQSINNLGTQWNDRVSSLEVWAY
;
A
#
# COMPACT_ATOMS: atom_id res chain seq x y z
N MET A 1 76.26 35.44 24.03
CA MET A 1 75.78 34.03 24.02
C MET A 1 74.60 33.95 23.05
N LYS A 2 74.59 32.90 22.22
CA LYS A 2 73.73 32.67 21.05
C LYS A 2 72.22 32.56 21.38
N PRO A 3 71.32 32.84 20.41
CA PRO A 3 69.90 32.54 20.50
C PRO A 3 69.62 31.08 20.08
N LEU A 4 68.74 30.38 20.79
CA LEU A 4 68.27 29.02 20.46
C LEU A 4 66.80 28.94 20.88
N ASN A 5 65.89 28.87 19.90
CA ASN A 5 65.31 27.66 19.31
C ASN A 5 64.16 27.07 20.14
N ASN A 6 62.97 27.15 19.55
CA ASN A 6 61.87 26.19 19.77
C ASN A 6 62.38 24.78 19.38
N PRO A 7 62.03 23.70 20.09
CA PRO A 7 60.88 22.89 19.64
C PRO A 7 60.16 21.99 20.70
N PHE A 8 59.02 21.45 20.28
CA PHE A 8 58.26 20.29 20.83
C PHE A 8 57.51 20.40 22.17
N ARG A 9 56.17 20.35 22.10
CA ARG A 9 55.42 19.13 22.52
C ARG A 9 54.02 19.05 21.89
N ILE A 10 53.82 17.97 21.15
CA ILE A 10 52.58 17.41 20.61
C ILE A 10 51.99 16.48 21.70
N GLN A 11 50.66 16.24 21.66
CA GLN A 11 49.89 15.15 22.29
C GLN A 11 49.47 15.40 23.75
N ARG A 12 48.23 15.25 24.25
CA ARG A 12 46.88 14.76 23.84
C ARG A 12 45.90 15.55 24.75
N GLY A 13 44.60 15.70 24.50
CA GLY A 13 43.69 14.90 23.72
C GLY A 13 42.39 15.65 23.45
N ALA A 14 42.04 15.74 22.17
CA ALA A 14 40.67 15.83 21.72
C ALA A 14 40.29 14.40 21.30
N LEU A 15 39.50 13.72 22.13
CA LEU A 15 38.86 12.46 21.77
C LEU A 15 37.36 12.61 22.05
N ALA A 16 36.70 13.38 21.20
CA ALA A 16 35.26 13.37 21.00
C ALA A 16 35.02 13.92 19.59
N LEU A 17 34.02 13.36 18.89
CA LEU A 17 33.61 13.65 17.51
C LEU A 17 34.46 13.02 16.41
N LEU A 18 34.11 11.77 16.04
CA LEU A 18 33.68 11.40 14.67
C LEU A 18 33.47 9.88 14.63
N LEU A 19 32.46 9.42 15.35
CA LEU A 19 31.80 8.14 15.10
C LEU A 19 30.32 8.42 14.81
N ALA A 20 30.05 9.33 13.88
CA ALA A 20 28.88 9.18 13.03
C ALA A 20 29.21 8.01 12.09
N LEU A 21 29.00 6.80 12.61
CA LEU A 21 29.03 5.58 11.83
C LEU A 21 28.15 5.81 10.61
N LEU A 22 28.77 5.77 9.44
CA LEU A 22 28.09 5.63 8.16
C LEU A 22 27.27 4.34 8.22
N LEU A 23 26.04 4.41 8.74
CA LEU A 23 25.03 3.40 8.41
C LEU A 23 25.01 3.36 6.88
N PRO A 24 25.17 2.18 6.25
CA PRO A 24 25.08 2.11 4.80
C PRO A 24 23.75 2.73 4.38
N ALA A 25 23.75 3.64 3.41
CA ALA A 25 22.55 4.32 2.89
C ALA A 25 21.27 3.44 2.80
N PRO A 26 21.34 2.15 2.38
CA PRO A 26 20.19 1.24 2.45
C PRO A 26 19.59 1.03 3.86
N PHE A 27 20.41 0.86 4.90
CA PHE A 27 19.92 0.69 6.28
C PHE A 27 19.21 1.94 6.80
N ALA A 28 19.74 3.13 6.53
CA ALA A 28 19.08 4.38 6.90
C ALA A 28 17.75 4.58 6.15
N ALA A 29 17.68 4.13 4.89
CA ALA A 29 16.46 4.23 4.09
C ALA A 29 15.37 3.23 4.52
N ALA A 30 15.74 2.05 5.05
CA ALA A 30 14.80 1.08 5.63
C ALA A 30 14.34 1.51 7.02
N HIS A 31 15.26 1.98 7.87
CA HIS A 31 14.97 2.53 9.21
C HIS A 31 13.95 3.68 9.15
N GLY A 32 14.17 4.62 8.21
CA GLY A 32 13.26 5.74 7.91
C GLY A 32 11.82 5.37 7.52
N ARG A 33 11.52 4.07 7.32
CA ARG A 33 10.17 3.60 6.93
C ARG A 33 9.31 3.24 8.11
N TYR A 34 9.86 2.73 9.19
CA TYR A 34 9.09 2.46 10.39
C TYR A 34 9.33 3.53 11.47
N PHE A 35 10.52 4.14 11.50
CA PHE A 35 10.88 5.16 12.48
C PHE A 35 11.38 6.44 11.80
N ASN A 36 11.00 7.62 12.31
CA ASN A 36 11.48 8.90 11.82
C ASN A 36 11.51 9.99 12.91
N ASP A 37 12.72 10.30 13.40
CA ASP A 37 13.02 11.42 14.30
C ASP A 37 13.54 12.67 13.57
N ALA A 38 13.62 12.62 12.24
CA ALA A 38 14.00 13.77 11.42
C ALA A 38 12.84 14.76 11.23
N THR A 39 13.19 15.99 10.86
CA THR A 39 12.26 17.09 10.57
C THR A 39 11.64 17.04 9.17
N SER A 40 11.87 15.96 8.43
CA SER A 40 11.27 15.70 7.11
C SER A 40 10.96 14.21 6.95
N ILE A 41 9.95 13.87 6.16
CA ILE A 41 9.52 12.48 5.94
C ILE A 41 9.28 12.22 4.44
N PRO A 42 9.75 11.08 3.89
CA PRO A 42 9.63 10.77 2.46
C PRO A 42 8.26 10.14 2.10
N THR A 43 7.16 10.75 2.56
CA THR A 43 5.80 10.42 2.11
C THR A 43 4.89 11.64 2.14
N GLN A 44 3.90 11.68 1.25
CA GLN A 44 2.88 12.73 1.19
C GLN A 44 1.54 12.15 0.75
N HIS A 45 0.54 12.34 1.61
CA HIS A 45 -0.84 11.92 1.47
C HIS A 45 -1.81 13.01 1.98
N PRO A 46 -1.72 14.26 1.50
CA PRO A 46 -2.46 15.39 2.08
C PRO A 46 -3.98 15.27 1.90
N ASN A 47 -4.45 14.42 0.98
CA ASN A 47 -5.86 14.27 0.65
C ASN A 47 -6.28 12.81 0.41
N TRP A 48 -5.69 11.83 1.13
CA TRP A 48 -5.98 10.42 0.89
C TRP A 48 -7.43 10.03 1.20
N MET A 49 -8.16 10.76 2.06
CA MET A 49 -9.56 10.41 2.32
C MET A 49 -10.49 10.75 1.13
N ARG A 50 -10.00 11.43 0.07
CA ARG A 50 -10.79 11.84 -1.11
C ARG A 50 -11.45 10.70 -1.89
N TRP A 51 -10.82 9.53 -1.93
CA TRP A 51 -11.28 8.38 -2.72
C TRP A 51 -12.25 7.46 -1.97
N LEU A 52 -12.49 7.75 -0.68
CA LEU A 52 -13.46 7.05 0.16
C LEU A 52 -14.89 7.58 -0.06
N PRO A 53 -15.93 6.73 -0.02
CA PRO A 53 -17.32 7.18 0.00
C PRO A 53 -17.68 8.02 1.24
N ASN A 54 -18.60 8.99 1.10
CA ASN A 54 -19.12 9.77 2.23
C ASN A 54 -19.83 8.92 3.30
N ALA A 55 -20.46 7.82 2.89
CA ALA A 55 -21.18 6.92 3.79
C ALA A 55 -20.26 6.06 4.67
N THR A 56 -18.95 6.02 4.38
CA THR A 56 -17.98 5.27 5.18
C THR A 56 -17.93 5.81 6.60
N LYS A 57 -18.11 4.96 7.62
CA LYS A 57 -17.98 5.37 9.02
C LYS A 57 -16.53 5.65 9.37
N VAL A 58 -16.26 6.68 10.18
CA VAL A 58 -14.90 6.94 10.68
C VAL A 58 -14.34 5.72 11.44
N SER A 59 -15.19 4.99 12.19
CA SER A 59 -14.82 3.73 12.87
C SER A 59 -14.44 2.57 11.94
N ALA A 60 -14.71 2.65 10.64
CA ALA A 60 -14.34 1.62 9.66
C ALA A 60 -12.93 1.85 9.07
N LEU A 61 -12.35 3.02 9.31
CA LEU A 61 -11.06 3.44 8.77
C LEU A 61 -9.88 2.90 9.57
N SER A 62 -8.76 2.77 8.88
CA SER A 62 -7.43 2.62 9.45
C SER A 62 -6.75 3.99 9.43
N ILE A 63 -6.50 4.60 10.57
CA ILE A 63 -6.07 6.00 10.65
C ILE A 63 -4.66 6.09 11.27
N PRO A 64 -3.67 6.65 10.57
CA PRO A 64 -2.39 6.98 11.18
C PRO A 64 -2.58 8.14 12.16
N GLY A 65 -2.08 7.96 13.38
CA GLY A 65 -2.10 8.95 14.44
C GLY A 65 -0.76 9.14 15.12
N THR A 66 -0.56 10.30 15.74
CA THR A 66 0.65 10.60 16.51
C THR A 66 0.32 10.83 17.97
N HIS A 67 1.05 10.15 18.86
CA HIS A 67 0.95 10.35 20.30
C HIS A 67 1.72 11.61 20.70
N ASP A 68 1.16 12.38 21.63
CA ASP A 68 1.70 13.67 22.06
C ASP A 68 2.20 14.53 20.89
N THR A 69 1.29 14.79 19.95
CA THR A 69 1.58 15.21 18.57
C THR A 69 2.54 16.41 18.44
N MET A 70 2.54 17.29 19.45
CA MET A 70 3.31 18.54 19.44
C MET A 70 4.64 18.43 20.19
N ALA A 71 5.06 17.24 20.62
CA ALA A 71 6.32 17.03 21.32
C ALA A 71 7.49 16.82 20.32
N ASP A 72 7.63 17.75 19.36
CA ASP A 72 8.77 17.88 18.46
C ASP A 72 9.84 18.86 18.96
N GLU A 73 9.45 19.74 19.89
CA GLU A 73 10.36 20.68 20.54
C GLU A 73 9.98 20.90 22.01
N THR A 74 10.96 21.32 22.82
CA THR A 74 10.74 21.78 24.19
C THR A 74 11.74 22.87 24.56
N GLU A 75 11.54 23.50 25.71
CA GLU A 75 12.29 24.65 26.21
C GLU A 75 13.82 24.44 26.19
N TRP A 76 14.54 25.51 25.89
CA TRP A 76 16.00 25.50 25.67
C TRP A 76 16.82 25.03 26.89
N TYR A 77 16.27 25.18 28.10
CA TYR A 77 16.94 24.80 29.34
C TYR A 77 16.72 23.32 29.73
N VAL A 78 15.84 22.60 29.03
CA VAL A 78 15.61 21.17 29.25
C VAL A 78 16.83 20.40 28.77
N THR A 79 17.37 19.55 29.65
CA THR A 79 18.59 18.80 29.37
C THR A 79 18.39 17.79 28.24
N VAL A 80 19.49 17.37 27.60
CA VAL A 80 19.45 16.34 26.56
C VAL A 80 18.84 15.02 27.06
N PHE A 81 19.03 14.70 28.35
CA PHE A 81 18.47 13.50 28.96
C PHE A 81 16.96 13.59 29.18
N GLU A 82 16.45 14.73 29.62
CA GLU A 82 15.01 14.95 29.77
C GLU A 82 14.32 15.01 28.40
N ARG A 83 14.95 15.65 27.40
CA ARG A 83 14.44 15.67 26.02
C ARG A 83 14.16 14.28 25.48
N ALA A 84 15.01 13.31 25.78
CA ALA A 84 14.83 11.93 25.35
C ALA A 84 13.56 11.27 25.90
N TRP A 85 12.97 11.80 26.99
CA TRP A 85 11.72 11.35 27.59
C TRP A 85 10.50 12.18 27.19
N ILE A 86 10.74 13.41 26.74
CA ILE A 86 9.69 14.37 26.39
C ILE A 86 9.32 14.24 24.92
N LEU A 87 10.32 14.13 24.03
CA LEU A 87 10.08 14.17 22.59
C LEU A 87 9.51 12.85 22.10
N THR A 88 8.44 12.95 21.31
CA THR A 88 7.75 11.80 20.70
C THR A 88 7.62 11.95 19.19
N GLN A 89 7.89 13.13 18.62
CA GLN A 89 7.77 13.42 17.20
C GLN A 89 9.03 14.13 16.68
N GLY A 90 9.42 13.88 15.42
CA GLY A 90 10.47 14.64 14.74
C GLY A 90 9.92 15.77 13.85
N LEU A 91 8.64 15.66 13.46
CA LEU A 91 7.96 16.59 12.57
C LEU A 91 7.07 17.54 13.36
N ASN A 92 6.97 18.80 12.92
CA ASN A 92 5.90 19.68 13.36
C ASN A 92 4.56 19.29 12.71
N LEU A 93 3.46 19.89 13.20
CA LEU A 93 2.08 19.45 12.89
C LEU A 93 1.74 19.39 11.39
N ARG A 94 2.11 20.40 10.58
CA ARG A 94 1.68 20.46 9.17
C ARG A 94 2.27 19.33 8.31
N PRO A 95 3.59 19.07 8.31
CA PRO A 95 4.19 17.88 7.70
C PRO A 95 3.62 16.54 8.19
N GLN A 96 3.24 16.40 9.47
CA GLN A 96 2.56 15.18 9.93
C GLN A 96 1.22 14.99 9.17
N LEU A 97 0.41 16.05 9.06
CA LEU A 97 -0.85 16.04 8.32
C LEU A 97 -0.61 15.81 6.82
N ASP A 98 0.36 16.48 6.22
CA ASP A 98 0.70 16.30 4.80
C ASP A 98 1.23 14.89 4.51
N ALA A 99 1.90 14.24 5.46
CA ALA A 99 2.33 12.83 5.36
C ALA A 99 1.17 11.83 5.42
N GLY A 100 0.02 12.22 5.98
CA GLY A 100 -1.19 11.39 6.03
C GLY A 100 -1.75 11.13 7.43
N VAL A 101 -1.13 11.68 8.49
CA VAL A 101 -1.66 11.62 9.86
C VAL A 101 -3.03 12.30 9.92
N ARG A 102 -4.00 11.64 10.54
CA ARG A 102 -5.37 12.16 10.72
C ARG A 102 -5.91 11.96 12.13
N ALA A 103 -5.10 11.47 13.07
CA ALA A 103 -5.41 11.48 14.49
C ALA A 103 -4.27 12.15 15.27
N VAL A 104 -4.60 13.19 16.05
CA VAL A 104 -3.63 13.98 16.79
C VAL A 104 -3.97 13.98 18.28
N ASP A 105 -2.98 13.79 19.14
CA ASP A 105 -3.09 13.79 20.60
C ASP A 105 -2.59 15.12 21.14
N ILE A 106 -3.52 16.00 21.53
CA ILE A 106 -3.24 17.35 21.98
C ILE A 106 -3.44 17.46 23.49
N ARG A 107 -2.33 17.69 24.19
CA ARG A 107 -2.24 17.69 25.65
C ARG A 107 -2.07 19.12 26.15
N ALA A 108 -3.13 19.66 26.74
CA ALA A 108 -3.20 21.05 27.13
C ALA A 108 -3.06 21.24 28.65
N ARG A 109 -2.24 22.20 29.05
CA ARG A 109 -2.26 22.79 30.38
C ARG A 109 -3.07 24.08 30.33
N HIS A 110 -3.98 24.25 31.29
CA HIS A 110 -4.88 25.40 31.33
C HIS A 110 -4.29 26.52 32.18
N ILE A 111 -3.83 27.60 31.54
CA ILE A 111 -3.16 28.72 32.17
C ILE A 111 -3.78 30.02 31.71
N GLY A 112 -4.23 30.88 32.63
CA GLY A 112 -4.76 32.20 32.30
C GLY A 112 -5.90 32.18 31.28
N ASP A 113 -6.81 31.21 31.40
CA ASP A 113 -7.93 30.98 30.48
C ASP A 113 -7.50 30.67 29.03
N ARG A 114 -6.30 30.09 28.87
CA ARG A 114 -5.72 29.64 27.59
C ARG A 114 -5.14 28.24 27.71
N PHE A 115 -4.98 27.57 26.57
CA PHE A 115 -4.42 26.23 26.49
C PHE A 115 -3.00 26.28 25.92
N THR A 116 -2.01 26.13 26.81
CA THR A 116 -0.61 25.90 26.44
C THR A 116 -0.42 24.39 26.23
N ILE A 117 0.44 23.98 25.29
CA ILE A 117 0.63 22.55 24.97
C ILE A 117 1.84 22.00 25.73
N HIS A 118 1.68 20.82 26.34
CA HIS A 118 2.60 20.29 27.33
C HIS A 118 2.80 18.77 27.20
N HIS A 119 3.96 18.34 27.68
CA HIS A 119 4.25 16.96 28.10
C HIS A 119 4.50 16.96 29.61
N GLY A 120 3.55 16.51 30.41
CA GLY A 120 3.57 16.71 31.86
C GLY A 120 3.79 18.19 32.22
N ALA A 121 4.84 18.48 33.00
CA ALA A 121 5.17 19.85 33.39
C ALA A 121 5.86 20.67 32.29
N TYR A 122 6.41 20.02 31.26
CA TYR A 122 7.22 20.67 30.23
C TYR A 122 6.36 21.31 29.15
N HIS A 123 6.61 22.59 28.89
CA HIS A 123 5.99 23.32 27.79
C HIS A 123 6.62 22.89 26.46
N LEU A 124 5.79 22.67 25.44
CA LEU A 124 6.19 22.23 24.11
C LEU A 124 6.26 23.39 23.11
N MET A 125 6.58 24.59 23.62
CA MET A 125 6.81 25.79 22.80
C MET A 125 5.62 26.22 21.92
N THR A 126 4.40 25.77 22.24
CA THR A 126 3.22 25.99 21.40
C THR A 126 1.92 26.04 22.19
N ASN A 127 0.87 26.55 21.55
CA ASN A 127 -0.44 26.78 22.14
C ASN A 127 -1.55 26.20 21.25
N PHE A 128 -2.71 25.98 21.85
CA PHE A 128 -3.86 25.42 21.14
C PHE A 128 -4.33 26.28 19.96
N ASP A 129 -4.16 27.60 20.03
CA ASP A 129 -4.41 28.55 18.94
C ASP A 129 -3.64 28.18 17.65
N TYR A 130 -2.36 27.82 17.79
CA TYR A 130 -1.50 27.41 16.68
C TYR A 130 -1.93 26.05 16.11
N VAL A 131 -2.25 25.10 17.00
CA VAL A 131 -2.75 23.77 16.63
C VAL A 131 -4.03 23.90 15.81
N LEU A 132 -5.05 24.59 16.34
CA LEU A 132 -6.31 24.82 15.64
C LEU A 132 -6.11 25.57 14.33
N GLY A 133 -5.31 26.65 14.32
CA GLY A 133 -5.03 27.42 13.12
C GLY A 133 -4.40 26.57 12.01
N THR A 134 -3.41 25.75 12.36
CA THR A 134 -2.71 24.87 11.43
C THR A 134 -3.64 23.76 10.89
N THR A 135 -4.40 23.10 11.77
CA THR A 135 -5.35 22.06 11.37
C THR A 135 -6.47 22.61 10.51
N VAL A 136 -7.03 23.78 10.84
CA VAL A 136 -8.04 24.45 10.01
C VAL A 136 -7.48 24.83 8.65
N GLN A 137 -6.24 25.34 8.58
CA GLN A 137 -5.62 25.65 7.30
C GLN A 137 -5.43 24.38 6.46
N PHE A 138 -4.98 23.28 7.06
CA PHE A 138 -4.88 21.98 6.38
C PHE A 138 -6.24 21.50 5.82
N LEU A 139 -7.32 21.63 6.59
CA LEU A 139 -8.67 21.24 6.15
C LEU A 139 -9.24 22.17 5.07
N LYS A 140 -8.85 23.45 5.04
CA LYS A 140 -9.16 24.37 3.93
C LYS A 140 -8.45 23.96 2.65
N ASP A 141 -7.17 23.60 2.77
CA ASP A 141 -6.34 23.15 1.64
C ASP A 141 -6.81 21.77 1.14
N ASN A 142 -7.36 20.93 2.03
CA ASN A 142 -7.78 19.55 1.75
C ASN A 142 -9.20 19.27 2.31
N PRO A 143 -10.27 19.82 1.69
CA PRO A 143 -11.64 19.76 2.23
C PRO A 143 -12.24 18.35 2.23
N THR A 144 -11.59 17.39 1.57
CA THR A 144 -11.98 15.98 1.64
C THR A 144 -11.54 15.32 2.94
N GLU A 145 -10.66 15.93 3.72
CA GLU A 145 -10.11 15.28 4.91
C GLU A 145 -10.92 15.60 6.17
N THR A 146 -10.68 14.84 7.22
CA THR A 146 -11.11 15.13 8.59
C THR A 146 -9.95 14.81 9.51
N VAL A 147 -9.84 15.51 10.63
CA VAL A 147 -8.82 15.23 11.66
C VAL A 147 -9.50 14.85 12.97
N LEU A 148 -9.15 13.70 13.53
CA LEU A 148 -9.51 13.33 14.89
C LEU A 148 -8.53 14.02 15.84
N MET A 149 -9.02 14.80 16.79
CA MET A 149 -8.18 15.54 17.73
C MET A 149 -8.58 15.15 19.14
N ARG A 150 -7.75 14.36 19.80
CA ARG A 150 -7.87 14.19 21.25
C ARG A 150 -7.45 15.48 21.92
N VAL A 151 -8.30 15.98 22.79
CA VAL A 151 -7.99 17.11 23.67
C VAL A 151 -8.01 16.57 25.09
N LYS A 152 -6.85 16.63 25.76
CA LYS A 152 -6.67 16.12 27.11
C LYS A 152 -6.10 17.21 28.01
N LYS A 153 -6.55 17.25 29.27
CA LYS A 153 -5.90 18.02 30.33
C LYS A 153 -4.60 17.33 30.77
N GLU A 154 -3.47 18.03 30.66
CA GLU A 154 -2.15 17.44 30.86
C GLU A 154 -1.57 17.63 32.25
N HIS A 155 -1.71 18.83 32.80
CA HIS A 155 -1.06 19.21 34.05
C HIS A 155 -1.92 20.17 34.87
N THR A 156 -1.53 20.40 36.11
CA THR A 156 -2.20 21.31 37.05
C THR A 156 -2.44 22.68 36.44
N GLU A 157 -3.70 23.12 36.54
CA GLU A 157 -4.17 24.40 36.01
C GLU A 157 -3.67 25.59 36.85
N GLU A 158 -3.56 26.77 36.25
CA GLU A 158 -3.01 27.95 36.91
C GLU A 158 -3.71 29.25 36.47
N GLY A 159 -4.20 30.04 37.43
CA GLY A 159 -4.68 31.41 37.17
C GLY A 159 -5.91 31.52 36.27
N ASN A 160 -6.81 30.53 36.26
CA ASN A 160 -8.01 30.53 35.40
C ASN A 160 -9.24 31.11 36.11
N THR A 161 -10.10 31.77 35.33
CA THR A 161 -11.40 32.29 35.77
C THR A 161 -12.58 31.47 35.24
N ARG A 162 -12.34 30.60 34.26
CA ARG A 162 -13.32 29.64 33.72
C ARG A 162 -12.79 28.21 33.82
N SER A 163 -13.67 27.22 33.67
CA SER A 163 -13.29 25.80 33.63
C SER A 163 -12.58 25.45 32.33
N PHE A 164 -11.87 24.32 32.30
CA PHE A 164 -11.28 23.76 31.08
C PHE A 164 -12.32 23.64 29.95
N ALA A 165 -13.47 23.02 30.23
CA ALA A 165 -14.56 22.88 29.26
C ALA A 165 -15.08 24.24 28.74
N ALA A 166 -15.27 25.22 29.62
CA ALA A 166 -15.70 26.56 29.21
C ALA A 166 -14.64 27.30 28.38
N THR A 167 -13.34 27.07 28.63
CA THR A 167 -12.26 27.57 27.78
C THR A 167 -12.24 26.88 26.42
N PHE A 168 -12.43 25.57 26.38
CA PHE A 168 -12.54 24.83 25.12
C PHE A 168 -13.73 25.32 24.29
N GLU A 169 -14.90 25.51 24.91
CA GLU A 169 -16.06 26.08 24.22
C GLU A 169 -15.80 27.47 23.67
N TRP A 170 -15.11 28.31 24.43
CA TRP A 170 -14.73 29.62 23.94
C TRP A 170 -13.83 29.54 22.70
N TYR A 171 -12.88 28.59 22.63
CA TYR A 171 -12.14 28.32 21.39
C TYR A 171 -13.09 27.84 20.29
N ARG A 172 -13.94 26.86 20.58
CA ARG A 172 -14.87 26.26 19.61
C ARG A 172 -15.83 27.27 18.98
N ASP A 173 -16.26 28.28 19.74
CA ASP A 173 -17.21 29.31 19.30
C ASP A 173 -16.56 30.48 18.56
N GLN A 174 -15.23 30.57 18.50
CA GLN A 174 -14.59 31.60 17.69
C GLN A 174 -14.93 31.41 16.22
N ALA A 175 -15.21 32.51 15.51
CA ALA A 175 -15.57 32.50 14.10
C ALA A 175 -14.52 31.81 13.20
N ALA A 176 -13.25 31.85 13.60
CA ALA A 176 -12.15 31.19 12.88
C ALA A 176 -12.22 29.65 12.94
N TYR A 177 -12.84 29.08 13.98
CA TYR A 177 -12.80 27.64 14.27
C TYR A 177 -14.18 26.97 14.21
N SER A 178 -15.26 27.66 14.59
CA SER A 178 -16.60 27.07 14.67
C SER A 178 -17.11 26.37 13.40
N PRO A 179 -16.80 26.81 12.16
CA PRO A 179 -17.20 26.08 10.95
C PRO A 179 -16.44 24.75 10.75
N TYR A 180 -15.27 24.62 11.39
CA TYR A 180 -14.33 23.54 11.18
C TYR A 180 -14.25 22.58 12.37
N ILE A 181 -15.00 22.78 13.45
CA ILE A 181 -15.07 21.82 14.56
C ILE A 181 -16.43 21.14 14.51
N TRP A 182 -16.42 19.81 14.43
CA TRP A 182 -17.62 19.00 14.40
C TRP A 182 -18.29 18.99 15.79
N ARG A 183 -19.61 19.18 15.83
CA ARG A 183 -20.37 19.37 17.08
C ARG A 183 -21.24 18.17 17.50
N GLY A 184 -21.11 17.02 16.82
CA GLY A 184 -21.84 15.82 17.20
C GLY A 184 -21.16 15.07 18.35
N THR A 185 -21.87 14.11 18.95
CA THR A 185 -21.42 13.33 20.11
C THR A 185 -21.36 11.82 19.86
N HIS A 186 -21.40 11.42 18.59
CA HIS A 186 -21.40 10.02 18.12
C HIS A 186 -20.19 9.77 17.22
N VAL A 187 -19.98 8.54 16.74
CA VAL A 187 -18.96 8.31 15.71
C VAL A 187 -19.56 8.70 14.35
N PRO A 188 -19.04 9.74 13.66
CA PRO A 188 -19.63 10.23 12.43
C PRO A 188 -19.33 9.32 11.22
N THR A 189 -20.13 9.48 10.18
CA THR A 189 -19.72 9.13 8.82
C THR A 189 -18.67 10.12 8.32
N LEU A 190 -17.88 9.71 7.33
CA LEU A 190 -16.86 10.55 6.73
C LEU A 190 -17.52 11.81 6.14
N GLY A 191 -18.68 11.71 5.49
CA GLY A 191 -19.41 12.85 4.94
C GLY A 191 -19.78 13.92 5.97
N GLU A 192 -20.11 13.53 7.21
CA GLU A 192 -20.38 14.48 8.30
C GLU A 192 -19.08 15.15 8.79
N ALA A 193 -17.99 14.39 8.81
CA ALA A 193 -16.69 14.79 9.35
C ALA A 193 -15.82 15.59 8.36
N ARG A 194 -16.01 15.44 7.05
CA ARG A 194 -15.20 16.15 6.03
C ARG A 194 -15.16 17.66 6.26
N GLY A 195 -13.96 18.21 6.10
CA GLY A 195 -13.62 19.60 6.34
C GLY A 195 -13.64 20.00 7.82
N LYS A 196 -13.71 19.03 8.75
CA LYS A 196 -13.82 19.32 10.18
C LYS A 196 -12.82 18.55 11.03
N ILE A 197 -12.64 19.06 12.24
CA ILE A 197 -11.96 18.45 13.36
C ILE A 197 -13.04 17.73 14.17
N VAL A 198 -12.88 16.42 14.37
CA VAL A 198 -13.71 15.60 15.25
C VAL A 198 -12.97 15.47 16.58
N ILE A 199 -13.55 16.00 17.65
CA ILE A 199 -12.93 15.97 18.97
C ILE A 199 -13.08 14.59 19.58
N LEU A 200 -11.99 14.06 20.14
CA LEU A 200 -12.01 12.95 21.08
C LEU A 200 -11.94 13.58 22.48
N ASP A 201 -13.07 13.58 23.17
CA ASP A 201 -13.35 14.35 24.38
C ASP A 201 -12.79 13.63 25.62
N ASP A 202 -11.56 13.99 26.01
CA ASP A 202 -10.81 13.41 27.15
C ASP A 202 -10.61 14.47 28.27
N PHE A 203 -11.70 15.13 28.65
CA PHE A 203 -11.77 16.02 29.81
C PHE A 203 -13.18 16.06 30.42
N GLU A 204 -13.30 16.59 31.64
CA GLU A 204 -14.58 16.74 32.33
C GLU A 204 -15.41 17.88 31.72
N GLY A 205 -16.71 17.67 31.53
CA GLY A 205 -17.63 18.64 30.93
C GLY A 205 -18.55 18.00 29.89
N GLY A 206 -18.03 17.05 29.12
CA GLY A 206 -18.79 16.21 28.19
C GLY A 206 -19.42 16.96 27.00
N ASP A 207 -19.89 16.20 26.00
CA ASP A 207 -20.63 16.69 24.83
C ASP A 207 -19.82 17.59 23.86
N HIS A 208 -18.49 17.48 23.88
CA HIS A 208 -17.63 18.24 22.97
C HIS A 208 -17.22 17.48 21.71
N GLY A 209 -17.50 16.17 21.66
CA GLY A 209 -17.17 15.28 20.56
C GLY A 209 -17.47 13.82 20.89
N ILE A 210 -16.67 12.89 20.38
CA ILE A 210 -16.72 11.48 20.74
C ILE A 210 -16.18 11.33 22.16
N ASN A 211 -17.02 10.86 23.09
CA ASN A 211 -16.62 10.62 24.47
C ASN A 211 -15.46 9.62 24.54
N TRP A 212 -14.33 10.01 25.16
CA TRP A 212 -13.13 9.17 25.27
C TRP A 212 -13.41 7.81 25.92
N ASN A 213 -14.26 7.77 26.95
CA ASN A 213 -14.61 6.54 27.66
C ASN A 213 -15.44 5.55 26.82
N SER A 214 -15.97 5.97 25.67
CA SER A 214 -16.67 5.09 24.73
C SER A 214 -15.73 4.37 23.74
N ILE A 215 -14.47 4.79 23.65
CA ILE A 215 -13.48 4.26 22.72
C ILE A 215 -12.92 2.94 23.25
N ARG A 216 -12.75 1.95 22.36
CA ARG A 216 -12.05 0.70 22.68
C ARG A 216 -10.55 0.96 22.63
N LEU A 217 -9.92 0.96 23.80
CA LEU A 217 -8.56 1.48 23.98
C LEU A 217 -7.54 0.38 24.34
N GLN A 218 -6.34 0.46 23.75
CA GLN A 218 -5.10 -0.11 24.32
C GLN A 218 -4.13 1.05 24.54
N ASP A 219 -3.74 1.27 25.80
CA ASP A 219 -2.84 2.35 26.22
C ASP A 219 -1.92 1.92 27.37
N ALA A 220 -1.23 0.78 27.19
CA ALA A 220 -0.18 0.33 28.11
C ALA A 220 1.09 1.18 27.92
N TRP A 221 1.01 2.46 28.30
CA TRP A 221 2.05 3.46 28.04
C TRP A 221 3.30 3.29 28.92
N GLU A 222 3.23 2.53 30.02
CA GLU A 222 4.38 2.23 30.91
C GLU A 222 5.13 0.95 30.52
N GLU A 223 4.65 0.18 29.55
CA GLU A 223 5.23 -1.11 29.16
C GLU A 223 6.45 -0.89 28.24
N THR A 224 7.65 -0.81 28.85
CA THR A 224 8.90 -0.61 28.13
C THR A 224 9.54 -1.89 27.58
N ASN A 225 8.98 -3.08 27.85
CA ASN A 225 9.41 -4.29 27.16
C ASN A 225 8.77 -4.31 25.76
N THR A 226 9.58 -4.05 24.72
CA THR A 226 9.09 -3.90 23.33
C THR A 226 8.38 -5.14 22.80
N THR A 227 8.75 -6.34 23.25
CA THR A 227 8.03 -7.59 22.90
C THR A 227 6.65 -7.64 23.56
N THR A 228 6.55 -7.34 24.85
CA THR A 228 5.26 -7.30 25.55
C THR A 228 4.36 -6.20 25.00
N LYS A 229 4.90 -4.99 24.80
CA LYS A 229 4.18 -3.87 24.20
C LYS A 229 3.64 -4.23 22.82
N TRP A 230 4.47 -4.80 21.95
CA TRP A 230 4.03 -5.26 20.65
C TRP A 230 2.93 -6.33 20.75
N ASN A 231 3.04 -7.30 21.66
CA ASN A 231 1.99 -8.30 21.84
C ASN A 231 0.64 -7.68 22.22
N LEU A 232 0.64 -6.64 23.07
CA LEU A 232 -0.57 -5.89 23.41
C LEU A 232 -1.14 -5.14 22.20
N VAL A 233 -0.28 -4.44 21.44
CA VAL A 233 -0.65 -3.75 20.20
C VAL A 233 -1.27 -4.73 19.19
N ARG A 234 -0.60 -5.86 18.94
CA ARG A 234 -1.04 -6.91 18.01
C ARG A 234 -2.37 -7.53 18.43
N ASN A 235 -2.54 -7.84 19.71
CA ASN A 235 -3.80 -8.41 20.22
C ASN A 235 -4.95 -7.40 20.06
N HIS A 236 -4.69 -6.11 20.25
CA HIS A 236 -5.68 -5.08 20.00
C HIS A 236 -5.99 -4.93 18.49
N LEU A 237 -4.99 -5.02 17.60
CA LEU A 237 -5.21 -5.07 16.14
C LEU A 237 -6.14 -6.23 15.73
N VAL A 238 -5.91 -7.43 16.27
CA VAL A 238 -6.78 -8.59 16.03
C VAL A 238 -8.21 -8.33 16.53
N THR A 239 -8.34 -7.73 17.71
CA THR A 239 -9.64 -7.36 18.30
C THR A 239 -10.36 -6.32 17.44
N THR A 240 -9.66 -5.31 16.94
CA THR A 240 -10.21 -4.29 16.05
C THR A 240 -10.64 -4.90 14.72
N ASN A 241 -9.88 -5.85 14.18
CA ASN A 241 -10.17 -6.45 12.89
C ASN A 241 -11.52 -7.19 12.86
N THR A 242 -11.89 -7.85 13.97
CA THR A 242 -13.14 -8.64 14.07
C THR A 242 -14.22 -7.97 14.92
N GLY A 243 -13.90 -6.84 15.57
CA GLY A 243 -14.79 -6.12 16.48
C GLY A 243 -15.91 -5.32 15.82
N ASP A 244 -16.67 -4.60 16.63
CA ASP A 244 -17.82 -3.79 16.20
C ASP A 244 -17.38 -2.72 15.17
N THR A 245 -18.08 -2.62 14.05
CA THR A 245 -17.79 -1.62 13.01
C THR A 245 -18.32 -0.24 13.33
N ASN A 246 -19.13 -0.11 14.39
CA ASN A 246 -19.68 1.17 14.88
C ASN A 246 -18.86 1.77 16.02
N ALA A 247 -18.01 0.98 16.69
CA ALA A 247 -17.15 1.44 17.75
C ALA A 247 -15.81 1.96 17.20
N LEU A 248 -15.28 3.03 17.80
CA LEU A 248 -13.93 3.50 17.52
C LEU A 248 -12.93 2.67 18.34
N TYR A 249 -11.86 2.22 17.68
CA TYR A 249 -10.75 1.50 18.28
C TYR A 249 -9.50 2.34 18.17
N LEU A 250 -8.76 2.47 19.26
CA LEU A 250 -7.57 3.30 19.35
C LEU A 250 -6.47 2.54 20.09
N ASN A 251 -5.30 2.45 19.45
CA ASN A 251 -4.22 1.57 19.84
C ASN A 251 -2.91 2.36 19.91
N PHE A 252 -2.39 2.57 21.11
CA PHE A 252 -1.11 3.25 21.31
C PHE A 252 0.06 2.27 21.14
N LEU A 253 0.90 2.56 20.16
CA LEU A 253 2.21 1.92 19.99
C LEU A 253 3.25 2.54 20.93
N SER A 254 3.06 3.81 21.30
CA SER A 254 3.92 4.56 22.21
C SER A 254 4.00 3.94 23.61
N ALA A 255 5.18 4.00 24.21
CA ALA A 255 5.40 3.74 25.63
C ALA A 255 6.68 4.45 26.10
N ALA A 256 6.78 4.71 27.40
CA ALA A 256 7.93 5.30 28.04
C ALA A 256 7.97 4.92 29.53
N GLY A 257 9.16 4.89 30.11
CA GLY A 257 9.36 4.61 31.53
C GLY A 257 10.82 4.30 31.81
N ALA A 258 11.18 3.94 33.04
CA ALA A 258 12.59 3.72 33.40
C ALA A 258 13.37 2.72 32.50
N GLY A 259 12.67 1.85 31.77
CA GLY A 259 13.26 0.83 30.89
C GLY A 259 13.51 1.21 29.43
N GLY A 260 13.05 2.35 28.91
CA GLY A 260 13.31 2.73 27.50
C GLY A 260 12.56 3.98 27.01
N THR A 261 13.27 4.87 26.28
CA THR A 261 12.77 6.17 25.78
C THR A 261 11.66 6.01 24.75
N PRO A 262 10.74 6.99 24.58
CA PRO A 262 9.79 7.00 23.46
C PRO A 262 10.43 6.59 22.14
N ALA A 263 11.57 7.21 21.79
CA ALA A 263 12.30 6.88 20.58
C ALA A 263 12.81 5.42 20.55
N GLY A 264 13.39 4.93 21.65
CA GLY A 264 13.92 3.56 21.71
C GLY A 264 12.82 2.49 21.68
N ILE A 265 11.64 2.76 22.27
CA ILE A 265 10.50 1.86 22.17
C ILE A 265 9.89 1.91 20.77
N ALA A 266 9.74 3.11 20.20
CA ALA A 266 9.16 3.31 18.88
C ALA A 266 9.97 2.61 17.79
N ASP A 267 11.30 2.63 17.89
CA ASP A 267 12.20 1.95 16.93
C ASP A 267 11.79 0.49 16.72
N ASP A 268 11.69 -0.28 17.80
CA ASP A 268 11.32 -1.70 17.77
C ASP A 268 9.82 -1.94 17.48
N VAL A 269 8.93 -1.18 18.12
CA VAL A 269 7.48 -1.44 18.06
C VAL A 269 6.90 -1.01 16.71
N ASN A 270 7.40 0.09 16.14
CA ASN A 270 6.99 0.54 14.81
C ASN A 270 7.47 -0.42 13.72
N GLU A 271 8.68 -0.98 13.84
CA GLU A 271 9.18 -1.99 12.90
C GLU A 271 8.28 -3.23 12.91
N GLN A 272 8.00 -3.76 14.10
CA GLN A 272 7.10 -4.91 14.28
C GLN A 272 5.69 -4.62 13.72
N ALA A 273 5.19 -3.41 13.95
CA ALA A 273 3.92 -2.97 13.39
C ALA A 273 3.94 -2.92 11.85
N LEU A 274 4.97 -2.32 11.24
CA LEU A 274 5.11 -2.26 9.80
C LEU A 274 5.11 -3.67 9.19
N HIS A 275 5.97 -4.57 9.68
CA HIS A 275 6.04 -5.95 9.18
C HIS A 275 4.71 -6.69 9.32
N TYR A 276 4.01 -6.53 10.46
CA TYR A 276 2.70 -7.16 10.66
C TYR A 276 1.63 -6.61 9.71
N LEU A 277 1.65 -5.30 9.47
CA LEU A 277 0.72 -4.59 8.58
C LEU A 277 1.03 -4.82 7.11
N MET A 278 2.24 -5.21 6.74
CA MET A 278 2.59 -5.64 5.38
C MET A 278 1.95 -7.00 5.03
N GLY A 279 1.67 -7.83 6.03
CA GLY A 279 0.97 -9.10 5.85
C GLY A 279 -0.55 -8.96 5.59
N SER A 280 -1.21 -10.11 5.51
CA SER A 280 -2.67 -10.24 5.33
C SER A 280 -3.45 -10.44 6.65
N ASN A 281 -2.79 -10.23 7.79
CA ASN A 281 -3.31 -10.56 9.12
C ASN A 281 -4.58 -9.77 9.51
N VAL A 282 -4.67 -8.52 9.09
CA VAL A 282 -5.78 -7.61 9.43
C VAL A 282 -6.19 -6.76 8.22
N GLN A 283 -7.47 -6.39 8.19
CA GLN A 283 -8.11 -5.55 7.17
C GLN A 283 -8.52 -4.18 7.72
N ARG A 284 -8.68 -4.06 9.05
CA ARG A 284 -8.99 -2.80 9.75
C ARG A 284 -8.11 -2.67 10.99
N THR A 285 -7.37 -1.57 11.09
CA THR A 285 -6.46 -1.32 12.22
C THR A 285 -7.07 -0.44 13.30
N GLY A 286 -8.12 0.33 12.97
CA GLY A 286 -8.57 1.44 13.79
C GLY A 286 -7.57 2.59 13.75
N VAL A 287 -7.53 3.40 14.80
CA VAL A 287 -6.55 4.48 14.96
C VAL A 287 -5.28 3.90 15.60
N LEU A 288 -4.13 4.04 14.93
CA LEU A 288 -2.83 3.69 15.52
C LEU A 288 -2.12 4.97 15.94
N MET A 289 -1.92 5.16 17.24
CA MET A 289 -1.23 6.32 17.80
C MET A 289 0.24 5.97 18.03
N MET A 290 1.15 6.72 17.40
CA MET A 290 2.55 6.33 17.25
C MET A 290 3.49 7.45 17.71
N ASP A 291 4.65 7.07 18.25
CA ASP A 291 5.81 7.96 18.40
C ASP A 291 6.71 7.79 17.17
N PHE A 292 7.23 8.89 16.63
CA PHE A 292 8.18 8.93 15.50
C PHE A 292 7.82 8.02 14.32
N PRO A 293 6.57 8.02 13.79
CA PRO A 293 6.20 7.08 12.73
C PRO A 293 6.97 7.38 11.43
N GLY A 294 7.60 6.35 10.87
CA GLY A 294 8.24 6.41 9.56
C GLY A 294 7.25 6.36 8.39
N ALA A 295 7.75 6.68 7.18
CA ALA A 295 6.93 6.80 5.98
C ALA A 295 6.20 5.50 5.61
N GLY A 296 6.88 4.35 5.69
CA GLY A 296 6.30 3.05 5.37
C GLY A 296 5.19 2.63 6.35
N LEU A 297 5.31 2.96 7.64
CA LEU A 297 4.27 2.66 8.63
C LEU A 297 3.01 3.49 8.39
N ILE A 298 3.16 4.79 8.13
CA ILE A 298 2.02 5.65 7.75
C ILE A 298 1.34 5.10 6.48
N ASP A 299 2.13 4.80 5.46
CA ASP A 299 1.65 4.29 4.17
C ASP A 299 0.96 2.92 4.32
N ALA A 300 1.51 2.02 5.15
CA ALA A 300 0.91 0.72 5.44
C ALA A 300 -0.48 0.88 6.07
N ILE A 301 -0.65 1.81 7.02
CA ILE A 301 -1.93 2.09 7.65
C ILE A 301 -2.93 2.68 6.63
N ILE A 302 -2.50 3.64 5.81
CA ILE A 302 -3.34 4.21 4.73
C ILE A 302 -3.78 3.13 3.75
N ALA A 303 -2.89 2.22 3.35
CA ALA A 303 -3.16 1.15 2.40
C ALA A 303 -4.29 0.21 2.83
N HIS A 304 -4.50 0.01 4.14
CA HIS A 304 -5.63 -0.78 4.63
C HIS A 304 -6.98 -0.21 4.21
N ASN A 305 -7.05 1.10 3.92
CA ASN A 305 -8.28 1.72 3.44
C ASN A 305 -8.54 1.49 1.95
N PHE A 306 -7.57 1.01 1.15
CA PHE A 306 -7.76 0.82 -0.30
C PHE A 306 -8.94 -0.09 -0.64
N ARG A 307 -9.25 -1.09 0.19
CA ARG A 307 -10.44 -1.95 0.09
C ARG A 307 -11.78 -1.20 0.13
N LEU A 308 -11.79 0.03 0.65
CA LEU A 308 -12.97 0.90 0.76
C LEU A 308 -13.06 1.92 -0.37
N ALA A 309 -12.06 1.98 -1.26
CA ALA A 309 -12.06 2.90 -2.38
C ALA A 309 -13.16 2.55 -3.39
N THR A 310 -13.70 3.58 -4.04
CA THR A 310 -14.74 3.42 -5.07
C THR A 310 -14.23 2.76 -6.35
N SER A 311 -12.94 2.88 -6.64
CA SER A 311 -12.29 2.28 -7.81
C SER A 311 -10.77 2.27 -7.66
N ALA A 312 -10.11 1.39 -8.41
CA ALA A 312 -8.64 1.32 -8.47
C ALA A 312 -8.00 2.61 -9.01
N SER A 313 -8.64 3.28 -9.98
CA SER A 313 -8.12 4.52 -10.56
C SER A 313 -8.09 5.67 -9.55
N ALA A 314 -9.04 5.72 -8.60
CA ALA A 314 -9.11 6.76 -7.59
C ALA A 314 -7.91 6.75 -6.62
N ILE A 315 -7.27 5.59 -6.42
CA ILE A 315 -6.15 5.41 -5.50
C ILE A 315 -4.77 5.35 -6.18
N GLY A 316 -4.68 5.44 -7.51
CA GLY A 316 -3.43 5.18 -8.25
C GLY A 316 -2.21 6.01 -7.81
N GLY A 317 -2.41 7.28 -7.46
CA GLY A 317 -1.37 8.16 -6.93
C GLY A 317 -0.87 7.71 -5.55
N ASP A 318 -1.79 7.50 -4.60
CA ASP A 318 -1.45 7.05 -3.25
C ASP A 318 -0.86 5.63 -3.28
N PHE A 319 -1.42 4.73 -4.09
CA PHE A 319 -0.87 3.38 -4.31
C PHE A 319 0.58 3.42 -4.78
N SER A 320 0.93 4.34 -5.68
CA SER A 320 2.30 4.46 -6.20
C SER A 320 3.29 4.86 -5.09
N THR A 321 2.93 5.83 -4.26
CA THR A 321 3.73 6.25 -3.10
C THR A 321 3.85 5.12 -2.07
N VAL A 322 2.71 4.55 -1.67
CA VAL A 322 2.63 3.45 -0.71
C VAL A 322 3.49 2.28 -1.17
N PHE A 323 3.28 1.77 -2.39
CA PHE A 323 4.03 0.59 -2.86
C PHE A 323 5.53 0.86 -2.93
N ASN A 324 5.94 2.09 -3.27
CA ASN A 324 7.35 2.48 -3.25
C ASN A 324 7.94 2.42 -1.83
N ASN A 325 7.26 3.00 -0.84
CA ASN A 325 7.75 3.04 0.54
C ASN A 325 7.70 1.67 1.22
N ILE A 326 6.68 0.86 0.92
CA ILE A 326 6.58 -0.54 1.39
C ILE A 326 7.70 -1.40 0.81
N SER A 327 8.16 -1.13 -0.42
CA SER A 327 9.24 -1.91 -1.05
C SER A 327 10.56 -1.90 -0.27
N TYR A 328 10.75 -0.92 0.62
CA TYR A 328 11.90 -0.83 1.52
C TYR A 328 11.80 -1.72 2.75
N GLY A 329 10.58 -2.12 3.12
CA GLY A 329 10.34 -3.08 4.19
C GLY A 329 10.24 -4.52 3.70
N LEU A 330 10.38 -4.75 2.39
CA LEU A 330 10.43 -6.11 1.85
C LEU A 330 11.78 -6.72 2.21
N HIS A 331 11.78 -7.94 2.72
CA HIS A 331 12.98 -8.68 3.17
C HIS A 331 13.23 -9.91 2.32
N GLY A 332 14.42 -10.48 2.46
CA GLY A 332 14.85 -11.63 1.70
C GLY A 332 16.04 -12.28 2.37
N ASP A 333 15.86 -13.52 2.78
CA ASP A 333 16.83 -14.26 3.58
C ASP A 333 17.48 -15.37 2.77
N GLY A 334 18.73 -15.69 3.10
CA GLY A 334 19.47 -16.77 2.44
C GLY A 334 19.66 -16.56 0.94
N ASP A 335 19.47 -17.64 0.18
CA ASP A 335 19.78 -17.73 -1.26
C ASP A 335 18.56 -17.48 -2.18
N ASP A 336 17.40 -17.11 -1.62
CA ASP A 336 16.13 -16.95 -2.35
C ASP A 336 15.55 -15.53 -2.26
N LYS A 337 16.40 -14.53 -2.02
CA LYS A 337 16.01 -13.14 -1.69
C LYS A 337 14.98 -12.49 -2.63
N ALA A 338 15.10 -12.68 -3.94
CA ALA A 338 14.13 -12.11 -4.88
C ALA A 338 12.76 -12.81 -4.79
N ARG A 339 12.74 -14.11 -4.49
CA ARG A 339 11.50 -14.88 -4.30
C ARG A 339 10.79 -14.46 -3.01
N ASP A 340 11.52 -14.26 -1.93
CA ASP A 340 10.93 -13.84 -0.64
C ASP A 340 10.33 -12.44 -0.76
N ARG A 341 11.08 -11.51 -1.36
CA ARG A 341 10.59 -10.16 -1.74
C ARG A 341 9.32 -10.20 -2.58
N LEU A 342 9.25 -11.13 -3.53
CA LEU A 342 8.07 -11.32 -4.36
C LEU A 342 6.88 -11.79 -3.53
N ILE A 343 7.09 -12.77 -2.64
CA ILE A 343 6.03 -13.32 -1.80
C ILE A 343 5.48 -12.24 -0.88
N GLU A 344 6.35 -11.45 -0.25
CA GLU A 344 5.95 -10.35 0.63
C GLU A 344 5.21 -9.24 -0.14
N ALA A 345 5.74 -8.80 -1.28
CA ALA A 345 5.10 -7.78 -2.11
C ALA A 345 3.72 -8.23 -2.58
N ARG A 346 3.61 -9.50 -3.00
CA ARG A 346 2.33 -10.09 -3.43
C ARG A 346 1.35 -10.21 -2.28
N THR A 347 1.81 -10.68 -1.12
CA THR A 347 1.00 -10.78 0.11
C THR A 347 0.44 -9.41 0.51
N PHE A 348 1.25 -8.36 0.41
CA PHE A 348 0.82 -7.00 0.69
C PHE A 348 -0.30 -6.56 -0.26
N VAL A 349 -0.08 -6.61 -1.58
CA VAL A 349 -1.06 -6.09 -2.55
C VAL A 349 -2.36 -6.91 -2.56
N GLU A 350 -2.28 -8.24 -2.45
CA GLU A 350 -3.46 -9.12 -2.34
C GLU A 350 -4.21 -8.89 -1.02
N GLY A 351 -3.47 -8.62 0.06
CA GLY A 351 -4.03 -8.33 1.37
C GLY A 351 -4.77 -6.99 1.43
N LYS A 352 -4.27 -5.93 0.77
CA LYS A 352 -4.88 -4.59 0.83
C LYS A 352 -5.94 -4.35 -0.24
N LEU A 353 -5.85 -5.08 -1.34
CA LEU A 353 -6.75 -4.98 -2.49
C LEU A 353 -7.21 -6.39 -2.91
N PRO A 354 -8.04 -7.06 -2.08
CA PRO A 354 -8.54 -8.39 -2.38
C PRO A 354 -9.47 -8.38 -3.61
N GLY A 355 -9.52 -9.51 -4.31
CA GLY A 355 -10.38 -9.68 -5.49
C GLY A 355 -9.77 -9.15 -6.80
N MET A 356 -8.51 -8.69 -6.78
CA MET A 356 -7.75 -8.36 -7.98
C MET A 356 -6.70 -9.45 -8.28
N TYR A 357 -6.45 -9.71 -9.57
CA TYR A 357 -5.39 -10.62 -9.99
C TYR A 357 -4.07 -9.86 -10.08
N TRP A 358 -3.29 -9.94 -9.01
CA TRP A 358 -1.99 -9.29 -8.90
C TRP A 358 -0.87 -10.12 -9.51
N HIS A 359 -0.01 -9.42 -10.22
CA HIS A 359 1.25 -9.93 -10.75
C HIS A 359 2.37 -9.12 -10.14
N VAL A 360 3.44 -9.80 -9.75
CA VAL A 360 4.64 -9.18 -9.18
C VAL A 360 5.86 -9.71 -9.91
N ILE A 361 6.77 -8.80 -10.29
CA ILE A 361 8.10 -9.10 -10.83
C ILE A 361 9.14 -8.49 -9.89
N VAL A 362 10.22 -9.21 -9.62
CA VAL A 362 11.35 -8.74 -8.82
C VAL A 362 12.64 -8.96 -9.60
N SER A 363 13.47 -7.93 -9.69
CA SER A 363 14.81 -8.00 -10.29
C SER A 363 15.84 -7.46 -9.31
N GLY A 364 16.89 -8.24 -9.07
CA GLY A 364 18.08 -7.92 -8.29
C GLY A 364 19.27 -7.47 -9.15
N THR A 365 19.05 -7.27 -10.46
CA THR A 365 20.09 -6.71 -11.36
C THR A 365 19.58 -5.47 -12.09
N PRO A 366 20.15 -4.28 -11.86
CA PRO A 366 19.74 -3.06 -12.56
C PRO A 366 20.21 -3.00 -14.01
N GLY A 367 19.60 -2.10 -14.78
CA GLY A 367 19.96 -1.80 -16.18
C GLY A 367 19.23 -2.65 -17.22
N GLY A 368 18.81 -2.00 -18.32
CA GLY A 368 18.04 -2.61 -19.41
C GLY A 368 18.77 -3.75 -20.16
N ASP A 369 20.09 -3.82 -20.03
CA ASP A 369 20.90 -4.95 -20.53
C ASP A 369 20.66 -6.24 -19.74
N ASN A 370 20.33 -6.12 -18.46
CA ASN A 370 20.24 -7.26 -17.54
C ASN A 370 18.82 -7.77 -17.35
N TRP A 371 17.82 -6.91 -17.53
CA TRP A 371 16.42 -7.27 -17.46
C TRP A 371 15.56 -6.25 -18.21
N GLY A 372 14.37 -6.66 -18.61
CA GLY A 372 13.34 -5.75 -19.11
C GLY A 372 12.02 -6.46 -19.26
N TYR A 373 10.93 -5.70 -19.21
CA TYR A 373 9.59 -6.26 -19.27
C TYR A 373 8.66 -5.34 -20.07
N SER A 374 7.58 -5.91 -20.57
CA SER A 374 6.47 -5.19 -21.18
C SER A 374 5.18 -5.84 -20.72
N THR A 375 4.41 -5.14 -19.89
CA THR A 375 3.15 -5.61 -19.34
C THR A 375 1.96 -4.84 -19.91
N THR A 376 0.82 -5.50 -19.98
CA THR A 376 -0.48 -4.83 -20.12
C THR A 376 -1.25 -5.02 -18.83
N HIS A 377 -1.73 -3.94 -18.24
CA HIS A 377 -2.45 -3.93 -16.96
C HIS A 377 -3.79 -3.21 -17.12
N TYR A 378 -4.76 -3.56 -16.27
CA TYR A 378 -6.10 -2.95 -16.33
C TYR A 378 -6.25 -1.77 -15.36
N GLY A 379 -5.48 -1.75 -14.28
CA GLY A 379 -5.60 -0.73 -13.23
C GLY A 379 -4.25 -0.27 -12.71
N LEU A 380 -4.02 -0.53 -11.43
CA LEU A 380 -2.83 -0.18 -10.69
C LEU A 380 -1.60 -0.84 -11.27
N TYR A 381 -0.56 -0.04 -11.34
CA TYR A 381 0.76 -0.42 -11.81
C TYR A 381 1.78 0.44 -11.07
N ARG A 382 2.83 -0.19 -10.55
CA ARG A 382 3.98 0.52 -10.02
C ARG A 382 5.24 -0.32 -10.15
N GLN A 383 6.30 0.28 -10.68
CA GLN A 383 7.67 -0.16 -10.42
C GLN A 383 8.23 0.65 -9.25
N SER A 384 8.79 -0.03 -8.26
CA SER A 384 9.48 0.59 -7.13
C SER A 384 10.86 1.12 -7.53
N ASP A 385 11.37 2.04 -6.73
CA ASP A 385 12.79 2.38 -6.72
C ASP A 385 13.66 1.14 -6.45
N TRP A 386 14.96 1.28 -6.69
CA TRP A 386 15.93 0.25 -6.33
C TRP A 386 16.23 0.33 -4.83
N VAL A 387 15.90 -0.73 -4.10
CA VAL A 387 16.14 -0.85 -2.66
C VAL A 387 16.90 -2.14 -2.38
N ASP A 388 18.02 -2.01 -1.66
CA ASP A 388 18.94 -3.12 -1.35
C ASP A 388 19.37 -3.93 -2.59
N GLY A 389 19.46 -3.26 -3.74
CA GLY A 389 19.79 -3.89 -5.01
C GLY A 389 18.61 -4.54 -5.75
N TYR A 390 17.37 -4.38 -5.29
CA TYR A 390 16.16 -4.94 -5.91
C TYR A 390 15.16 -3.88 -6.34
N SER A 391 14.43 -4.14 -7.43
CA SER A 391 13.26 -3.36 -7.84
C SER A 391 12.08 -4.31 -8.05
N HIS A 392 10.88 -3.84 -7.70
CA HIS A 392 9.64 -4.61 -7.68
C HIS A 392 8.65 -3.96 -8.65
N VAL A 393 8.01 -4.76 -9.51
CA VAL A 393 6.93 -4.31 -10.38
C VAL A 393 5.66 -5.00 -9.92
N ALA A 394 4.68 -4.26 -9.45
CA ALA A 394 3.35 -4.78 -9.13
C ALA A 394 2.31 -4.21 -10.08
N PHE A 395 1.45 -5.06 -10.60
CA PHE A 395 0.33 -4.63 -11.43
C PHE A 395 -0.85 -5.58 -11.34
N ASN A 396 -2.07 -5.05 -11.52
CA ASN A 396 -3.29 -5.84 -11.44
C ASN A 396 -3.99 -6.03 -12.79
N THR A 397 -4.76 -7.11 -12.87
CA THR A 397 -5.49 -7.55 -14.07
C THR A 397 -6.92 -7.96 -13.72
N LEU A 398 -7.80 -8.00 -14.73
CA LEU A 398 -9.22 -8.30 -14.55
C LEU A 398 -9.52 -9.77 -14.27
N SER A 399 -8.86 -10.67 -14.98
CA SER A 399 -9.02 -12.11 -14.83
C SER A 399 -7.73 -12.83 -15.13
N SER A 400 -7.62 -14.05 -14.64
CA SER A 400 -6.56 -14.99 -15.00
C SER A 400 -6.84 -15.77 -16.28
N ASP A 401 -7.95 -15.51 -16.98
CA ASP A 401 -8.36 -16.33 -18.12
C ASP A 401 -7.46 -16.11 -19.33
N SER A 402 -7.13 -17.19 -20.03
CA SER A 402 -6.39 -17.16 -21.30
C SER A 402 -7.13 -17.97 -22.35
N ALA A 403 -7.24 -17.44 -23.56
CA ALA A 403 -7.69 -18.17 -24.74
C ALA A 403 -6.52 -18.87 -25.45
N VAL A 404 -5.28 -18.57 -25.11
CA VAL A 404 -4.12 -19.32 -25.61
C VAL A 404 -3.75 -20.41 -24.60
N SER A 405 -3.50 -21.64 -25.06
CA SER A 405 -2.97 -22.73 -24.24
C SER A 405 -1.46 -22.59 -24.03
N GLU A 406 -0.93 -23.16 -22.95
CA GLU A 406 0.51 -23.07 -22.65
C GLU A 406 1.39 -23.70 -23.73
N SER A 407 0.96 -24.84 -24.28
CA SER A 407 1.66 -25.50 -25.41
C SER A 407 1.64 -24.65 -26.68
N PHE A 408 0.52 -23.98 -27.00
CA PHE A 408 0.46 -23.11 -28.16
C PHE A 408 1.35 -21.88 -27.98
N LEU A 409 1.33 -21.29 -26.78
CA LEU A 409 2.22 -20.20 -26.41
C LEU A 409 3.68 -20.61 -26.52
N ALA A 410 4.05 -21.78 -26.01
CA ALA A 410 5.41 -22.32 -26.06
C ALA A 410 5.92 -22.44 -27.49
N SER A 411 5.16 -23.11 -28.37
CA SER A 411 5.53 -23.27 -29.77
C SER A 411 5.66 -21.92 -30.49
N TYR A 412 4.76 -20.99 -30.22
CA TYR A 412 4.85 -19.65 -30.79
C TYR A 412 6.09 -18.91 -30.31
N VAL A 413 6.32 -18.82 -28.99
CA VAL A 413 7.48 -18.10 -28.42
C VAL A 413 8.79 -18.67 -28.96
N ASP A 414 8.95 -19.99 -28.96
CA ASP A 414 10.14 -20.66 -29.47
C ASP A 414 10.46 -20.29 -30.92
N SER A 415 9.43 -20.19 -31.77
CA SER A 415 9.59 -19.77 -33.17
C SER A 415 10.06 -18.32 -33.34
N GLN A 416 9.83 -17.46 -32.33
CA GLN A 416 10.17 -16.04 -32.39
C GLN A 416 11.56 -15.73 -31.86
N LEU A 417 12.11 -16.54 -30.95
CA LEU A 417 13.31 -16.17 -30.19
C LEU A 417 14.54 -15.91 -31.07
N GLY A 418 14.69 -16.66 -32.16
CA GLY A 418 15.82 -16.49 -33.10
C GLY A 418 15.88 -15.14 -33.80
N GLY A 419 14.77 -14.39 -33.84
CA GLY A 419 14.70 -13.04 -34.43
C GLY A 419 14.90 -11.89 -33.43
N LEU A 420 15.13 -12.18 -32.14
CA LEU A 420 15.26 -11.15 -31.10
C LEU A 420 16.71 -10.71 -30.90
N SER A 421 16.93 -9.41 -30.73
CA SER A 421 18.28 -8.84 -30.58
C SER A 421 18.35 -7.66 -29.61
N GLY A 422 19.57 -7.26 -29.24
CA GLY A 422 19.83 -6.16 -28.30
C GLY A 422 19.79 -6.58 -26.82
N SER A 423 19.57 -5.57 -25.97
CA SER A 423 19.43 -5.68 -24.51
C SER A 423 18.22 -6.54 -24.11
N ALA A 424 18.13 -6.93 -22.83
CA ALA A 424 16.97 -7.64 -22.31
C ALA A 424 15.67 -6.82 -22.49
N GLU A 425 15.73 -5.51 -22.28
CA GLU A 425 14.63 -4.57 -22.55
C GLU A 425 14.20 -4.56 -24.02
N ASN A 426 15.15 -4.45 -24.96
CA ASN A 426 14.85 -4.48 -26.40
C ASN A 426 14.19 -5.80 -26.80
N ARG A 427 14.68 -6.93 -26.26
CA ARG A 427 14.14 -8.26 -26.51
C ARG A 427 12.72 -8.42 -25.96
N ALA A 428 12.45 -7.89 -24.75
CA ALA A 428 11.13 -7.91 -24.15
C ALA A 428 10.12 -7.12 -25.00
N ALA A 429 10.48 -5.93 -25.46
CA ALA A 429 9.62 -5.09 -26.31
C ALA A 429 9.33 -5.75 -27.67
N GLN A 430 10.35 -6.34 -28.32
CA GLN A 430 10.21 -7.05 -29.59
C GLN A 430 9.27 -8.26 -29.46
N LEU A 431 9.49 -9.11 -28.43
CA LEU A 431 8.66 -10.29 -28.22
C LEU A 431 7.23 -9.91 -27.83
N ALA A 432 7.04 -8.88 -27.00
CA ALA A 432 5.71 -8.39 -26.63
C ALA A 432 4.93 -7.89 -27.85
N THR A 433 5.59 -7.19 -28.78
CA THR A 433 4.97 -6.74 -30.03
C THR A 433 4.48 -7.94 -30.86
N LYS A 434 5.31 -8.97 -31.01
CA LYS A 434 4.99 -10.19 -31.76
C LYS A 434 3.81 -10.95 -31.15
N VAL A 435 3.87 -11.20 -29.84
CA VAL A 435 2.82 -11.93 -29.10
C VAL A 435 1.48 -11.20 -29.15
N ARG A 436 1.46 -9.87 -28.93
CA ARG A 436 0.23 -9.06 -29.00
C ARG A 436 -0.35 -9.01 -30.42
N ALA A 437 0.50 -9.01 -31.45
CA ALA A 437 0.04 -9.05 -32.84
C ALA A 437 -0.58 -10.42 -33.20
N ARG A 438 -0.02 -11.53 -32.70
CA ARG A 438 -0.58 -12.87 -32.94
C ARG A 438 -1.86 -13.14 -32.15
N PHE A 439 -1.94 -12.61 -30.92
CA PHE A 439 -3.02 -12.90 -29.97
C PHE A 439 -3.65 -11.61 -29.39
N PRO A 440 -4.38 -10.83 -30.20
CA PRO A 440 -4.87 -9.50 -29.82
C PRO A 440 -6.09 -9.50 -28.88
N PHE A 441 -6.69 -10.67 -28.62
CA PHE A 441 -7.91 -10.85 -27.83
C PHE A 441 -7.65 -11.05 -26.32
N GLN A 442 -6.39 -10.97 -25.88
CA GLN A 442 -6.01 -11.07 -24.48
C GLN A 442 -4.82 -10.17 -24.17
N TYR A 443 -4.57 -9.96 -22.87
CA TYR A 443 -3.45 -9.19 -22.39
C TYR A 443 -2.21 -10.05 -22.20
N TRP A 444 -1.05 -9.41 -22.28
CA TRP A 444 0.24 -10.08 -22.26
C TRP A 444 1.26 -9.32 -21.43
N THR A 445 2.00 -10.08 -20.62
CA THR A 445 3.29 -9.67 -20.08
C THR A 445 4.41 -10.52 -20.65
N VAL A 446 5.48 -9.83 -21.02
CA VAL A 446 6.77 -10.42 -21.36
C VAL A 446 7.81 -9.90 -20.39
N LEU A 447 8.61 -10.78 -19.83
CA LEU A 447 9.77 -10.50 -19.01
C LEU A 447 10.98 -11.20 -19.63
N VAL A 448 12.05 -10.45 -19.84
CA VAL A 448 13.34 -10.98 -20.28
C VAL A 448 14.37 -10.68 -19.21
N LYS A 449 15.10 -11.71 -18.78
CA LYS A 449 16.16 -11.60 -17.77
C LYS A 449 17.44 -12.21 -18.31
N ARG A 450 18.54 -11.47 -18.26
CA ARG A 450 19.88 -12.00 -18.55
C ARG A 450 20.46 -12.72 -17.33
N THR A 451 21.33 -13.70 -17.55
CA THR A 451 22.13 -14.36 -16.50
C THR A 451 22.78 -13.35 -15.53
N PRO A 452 23.00 -13.72 -14.26
CA PRO A 452 22.72 -15.02 -13.66
C PRO A 452 21.22 -15.25 -13.41
N GLY A 453 20.79 -16.50 -13.50
CA GLY A 453 19.47 -16.92 -13.03
C GLY A 453 19.43 -17.11 -11.51
N GLY A 454 18.38 -17.77 -11.03
CA GLY A 454 18.22 -18.11 -9.60
C GLY A 454 17.37 -17.12 -8.82
N PHE A 455 16.71 -17.65 -7.78
CA PHE A 455 15.76 -16.91 -6.94
C PHE A 455 16.42 -15.89 -6.00
N ASN A 456 17.74 -15.92 -5.83
CA ASN A 456 18.45 -14.79 -5.25
C ASN A 456 18.34 -13.55 -6.14
N ASN A 457 18.31 -13.71 -7.46
CA ASN A 457 18.46 -12.58 -8.39
C ASN A 457 17.14 -12.09 -8.99
N TRP A 458 16.18 -12.97 -9.22
CA TRP A 458 14.90 -12.55 -9.79
C TRP A 458 13.81 -13.56 -9.49
N ALA A 459 12.58 -13.06 -9.44
CA ALA A 459 11.39 -13.87 -9.31
C ALA A 459 10.23 -13.15 -9.99
N TYR A 460 9.22 -13.91 -10.42
CA TYR A 460 7.96 -13.33 -10.88
C TYR A 460 6.81 -14.26 -10.53
N SER A 461 5.62 -13.68 -10.46
CA SER A 461 4.35 -14.36 -10.29
C SER A 461 3.48 -14.04 -11.50
N GLN A 462 2.67 -15.01 -11.87
CA GLN A 462 1.93 -15.01 -13.12
C GLN A 462 0.53 -15.57 -12.92
N TRP A 463 -0.35 -15.16 -13.83
CA TRP A 463 -1.67 -15.73 -14.01
C TRP A 463 -1.90 -16.06 -15.49
N GLY A 464 -2.82 -16.98 -15.73
CA GLY A 464 -3.19 -17.42 -17.07
C GLY A 464 -2.14 -18.31 -17.73
N ALA A 465 -2.13 -18.35 -19.05
CA ALA A 465 -1.23 -19.23 -19.78
C ALA A 465 0.19 -18.70 -19.69
N HIS A 466 1.13 -19.55 -19.32
CA HIS A 466 2.51 -19.17 -19.06
C HIS A 466 3.49 -20.06 -19.82
N TYR A 467 4.59 -19.46 -20.25
CA TYR A 467 5.74 -20.18 -20.78
C TYR A 467 7.02 -19.46 -20.38
N MET A 468 8.02 -20.22 -19.92
CA MET A 468 9.35 -19.70 -19.67
C MET A 468 10.42 -20.62 -20.23
N ARG A 469 11.42 -20.02 -20.88
CA ARG A 469 12.58 -20.73 -21.42
C ARG A 469 13.86 -19.90 -21.35
N TRP A 470 14.98 -20.57 -21.13
CA TRP A 470 16.32 -20.04 -21.39
C TRP A 470 16.76 -20.30 -22.83
N GLN A 471 17.31 -19.27 -23.48
CA GLN A 471 18.02 -19.36 -24.75
C GLN A 471 19.28 -18.50 -24.70
N GLY A 472 20.44 -19.17 -24.72
CA GLY A 472 21.72 -18.51 -24.44
C GLY A 472 21.72 -17.89 -23.04
N ASP A 473 22.15 -16.63 -22.95
CA ASP A 473 22.23 -15.88 -21.68
C ASP A 473 20.88 -15.32 -21.19
N TYR A 474 19.77 -15.53 -21.90
CA TYR A 474 18.50 -14.87 -21.61
C TYR A 474 17.39 -15.87 -21.27
N ALA A 475 16.69 -15.61 -20.17
CA ALA A 475 15.38 -16.17 -19.87
C ALA A 475 14.30 -15.30 -20.49
N TYR A 476 13.32 -15.93 -21.12
CA TYR A 476 12.12 -15.31 -21.66
C TYR A 476 10.92 -15.92 -20.94
N ALA A 477 10.26 -15.14 -20.10
CA ALA A 477 9.00 -15.50 -19.46
C ALA A 477 7.87 -14.71 -20.13
N VAL A 478 6.86 -15.41 -20.63
CA VAL A 478 5.69 -14.83 -21.29
C VAL A 478 4.45 -15.40 -20.64
N TRP A 479 3.50 -14.55 -20.28
CA TRP A 479 2.21 -15.01 -19.82
C TRP A 479 1.08 -14.12 -20.31
N GLY A 480 -0.06 -14.76 -20.56
CA GLY A 480 -1.25 -14.16 -21.13
C GLY A 480 -2.47 -14.40 -20.26
N TYR A 481 -3.30 -13.38 -20.11
CA TYR A 481 -4.40 -13.29 -19.16
C TYR A 481 -5.45 -12.28 -19.63
N GLY A 482 -6.57 -12.17 -18.93
CA GLY A 482 -7.64 -11.22 -19.28
C GLY A 482 -8.19 -11.43 -20.69
N ALA A 483 -8.32 -12.68 -21.14
CA ALA A 483 -8.93 -12.98 -22.42
C ALA A 483 -10.36 -12.43 -22.49
N GLN A 484 -10.71 -11.83 -23.63
CA GLN A 484 -12.03 -11.28 -23.84
C GLN A 484 -13.10 -12.39 -23.71
N PRO A 485 -14.23 -12.15 -23.03
CA PRO A 485 -15.32 -13.12 -22.96
C PRO A 485 -15.84 -13.50 -24.35
N GLY A 486 -16.19 -14.78 -24.53
CA GLY A 486 -16.70 -15.31 -25.79
C GLY A 486 -16.45 -16.81 -25.95
N VAL A 487 -16.85 -17.34 -27.10
CA VAL A 487 -16.58 -18.71 -27.53
C VAL A 487 -15.44 -18.71 -28.53
N TYR A 488 -14.39 -19.47 -28.24
CA TYR A 488 -13.19 -19.58 -29.06
C TYR A 488 -13.16 -20.95 -29.73
N LEU A 489 -13.07 -21.00 -31.06
CA LEU A 489 -12.86 -22.24 -31.81
C LEU A 489 -11.40 -22.36 -32.20
N TYR A 490 -10.88 -23.59 -32.20
CA TYR A 490 -9.48 -23.89 -32.51
C TYR A 490 -9.41 -24.96 -33.59
N GLU A 491 -8.44 -24.79 -34.48
CA GLU A 491 -8.23 -25.64 -35.66
C GLU A 491 -7.86 -27.08 -35.30
N HIS A 492 -7.23 -27.25 -34.15
CA HIS A 492 -6.74 -28.54 -33.68
C HIS A 492 -7.26 -28.84 -32.28
N ALA A 493 -7.18 -30.11 -31.90
CA ALA A 493 -7.41 -30.53 -30.52
C ALA A 493 -6.44 -29.83 -29.55
N ASP A 494 -6.79 -29.84 -28.26
CA ASP A 494 -6.03 -29.24 -27.16
C ASP A 494 -5.72 -27.75 -27.34
N TYR A 495 -6.65 -27.03 -27.98
CA TYR A 495 -6.62 -25.58 -28.18
C TYR A 495 -5.36 -25.12 -28.95
N GLN A 496 -5.04 -25.82 -30.04
CA GLN A 496 -3.91 -25.54 -30.92
C GLN A 496 -4.36 -25.01 -32.29
N GLY A 497 -3.40 -24.50 -33.07
CA GLY A 497 -3.62 -24.06 -34.45
C GLY A 497 -4.24 -22.67 -34.55
N ASP A 498 -4.82 -22.35 -35.70
CA ASP A 498 -5.58 -21.10 -35.83
C ASP A 498 -6.79 -21.10 -34.90
N LEU A 499 -7.20 -19.90 -34.47
CA LEU A 499 -8.37 -19.73 -33.62
C LEU A 499 -9.16 -18.49 -34.00
N ILE A 500 -10.46 -18.52 -33.72
CA ILE A 500 -11.37 -17.38 -33.85
C ILE A 500 -12.19 -17.18 -32.58
N GLN A 501 -12.50 -15.93 -32.25
CA GLN A 501 -13.42 -15.58 -31.16
C GLN A 501 -14.79 -15.22 -31.73
N LEU A 502 -15.84 -15.75 -31.11
CA LEU A 502 -17.23 -15.52 -31.47
C LEU A 502 -17.99 -15.04 -30.22
N THR A 503 -18.62 -13.87 -30.33
CA THR A 503 -19.39 -13.23 -29.25
C THR A 503 -20.89 -13.14 -29.56
N GLY A 504 -21.30 -13.62 -30.73
CA GLY A 504 -22.69 -13.62 -31.16
C GLY A 504 -22.94 -14.66 -32.27
N PRO A 505 -24.21 -14.81 -32.68
CA PRO A 505 -24.59 -15.82 -33.66
C PRO A 505 -23.83 -15.62 -34.97
N THR A 506 -23.34 -16.72 -35.54
CA THR A 506 -22.58 -16.76 -36.78
C THR A 506 -23.22 -17.77 -37.71
N TYR A 507 -23.89 -17.26 -38.74
CA TYR A 507 -24.66 -18.06 -39.69
C TYR A 507 -23.79 -18.90 -40.62
N GLU A 508 -22.58 -18.43 -40.94
CA GLU A 508 -21.64 -19.11 -41.86
C GLU A 508 -20.21 -18.89 -41.37
N LEU A 509 -19.53 -19.94 -40.92
CA LEU A 509 -18.12 -19.86 -40.49
C LEU A 509 -17.16 -19.64 -41.65
N ASN A 510 -17.56 -19.98 -42.86
CA ASN A 510 -16.80 -19.65 -44.07
C ASN A 510 -16.55 -18.13 -44.19
N SER A 511 -17.51 -17.29 -43.79
CA SER A 511 -17.35 -15.82 -43.75
C SER A 511 -16.24 -15.36 -42.79
N ARG A 512 -15.82 -16.23 -41.86
CA ARG A 512 -14.75 -16.02 -40.89
C ARG A 512 -13.48 -16.82 -41.22
N GLY A 513 -13.46 -17.57 -42.34
CA GLY A 513 -12.32 -18.41 -42.75
C GLY A 513 -12.12 -19.66 -41.86
N PHE A 514 -13.17 -20.13 -41.18
CA PHE A 514 -13.08 -21.19 -40.18
C PHE A 514 -14.11 -22.32 -40.37
N ASN A 515 -14.68 -22.44 -41.57
CA ASN A 515 -15.61 -23.51 -41.89
C ASN A 515 -14.94 -24.87 -41.78
N ASP A 516 -15.57 -25.83 -41.10
CA ASP A 516 -15.10 -27.22 -41.04
C ASP A 516 -13.63 -27.34 -40.59
N ARG A 517 -13.21 -26.46 -39.67
CA ARG A 517 -11.85 -26.47 -39.09
C ARG A 517 -11.84 -26.69 -37.60
N ALA A 518 -12.98 -26.56 -36.92
CA ALA A 518 -13.01 -26.61 -35.46
C ALA A 518 -12.78 -28.04 -34.97
N SER A 519 -11.75 -28.21 -34.15
CA SER A 519 -11.38 -29.48 -33.49
C SER A 519 -11.39 -29.38 -31.96
N SER A 520 -11.36 -28.17 -31.40
CA SER A 520 -11.61 -27.91 -29.97
C SER A 520 -12.22 -26.53 -29.76
N LEU A 521 -12.77 -26.27 -28.57
CA LEU A 521 -13.31 -24.95 -28.22
C LEU A 521 -13.12 -24.54 -26.76
N ARG A 522 -13.01 -23.23 -26.50
CA ARG A 522 -13.07 -22.66 -25.15
C ARG A 522 -14.27 -21.75 -25.00
N VAL A 523 -14.88 -21.80 -23.83
CA VAL A 523 -15.92 -20.84 -23.40
C VAL A 523 -15.32 -19.98 -22.29
N ILE A 524 -15.20 -18.67 -22.53
CA ILE A 524 -14.65 -17.72 -21.56
C ILE A 524 -15.74 -16.72 -21.17
N GLY A 525 -15.93 -16.55 -19.86
CA GLY A 525 -17.01 -15.74 -19.30
C GLY A 525 -18.39 -16.39 -19.44
N ASN A 526 -19.44 -15.57 -19.32
CA ASN A 526 -20.83 -16.04 -19.30
C ASN A 526 -21.38 -16.29 -20.70
N TYR A 527 -20.82 -17.27 -21.41
CA TYR A 527 -21.24 -17.66 -22.74
C TYR A 527 -21.67 -19.13 -22.78
N ARG A 528 -22.45 -19.47 -23.80
CA ARG A 528 -22.75 -20.84 -24.24
C ARG A 528 -23.05 -20.80 -25.73
N ALA A 529 -22.95 -21.95 -26.39
CA ALA A 529 -23.17 -22.04 -27.82
C ALA A 529 -23.86 -23.34 -28.23
N ASN A 530 -24.53 -23.31 -29.38
CA ASN A 530 -24.80 -24.49 -30.20
C ASN A 530 -23.85 -24.48 -31.39
N LEU A 531 -23.12 -25.57 -31.60
CA LEU A 531 -22.38 -25.82 -32.84
C LEU A 531 -23.29 -26.55 -33.82
N TRP A 532 -23.24 -26.20 -35.09
CA TRP A 532 -24.08 -26.80 -36.13
C TRP A 532 -23.23 -27.34 -37.29
N GLU A 533 -23.62 -28.50 -37.80
CA GLU A 533 -22.92 -29.18 -38.90
C GLU A 533 -22.99 -28.41 -40.23
N ASN A 534 -24.08 -27.68 -40.47
CA ASN A 534 -24.28 -26.92 -41.70
C ASN A 534 -24.44 -25.42 -41.42
N ASP A 535 -24.34 -24.62 -42.48
CA ASP A 535 -24.67 -23.19 -42.46
C ASP A 535 -26.10 -22.93 -41.98
N ASN A 536 -26.34 -21.72 -41.49
CA ASN A 536 -27.64 -21.22 -41.04
C ASN A 536 -28.32 -22.13 -40.00
N TRP A 537 -27.51 -22.72 -39.10
CA TRP A 537 -27.94 -23.59 -38.00
C TRP A 537 -28.67 -24.86 -38.46
N GLY A 538 -28.29 -25.37 -39.64
CA GLY A 538 -28.82 -26.61 -40.18
C GLY A 538 -28.07 -27.86 -39.71
N GLY A 539 -28.69 -29.02 -39.87
CA GLY A 539 -28.08 -30.32 -39.56
C GLY A 539 -28.16 -30.70 -38.09
N THR A 540 -27.22 -31.53 -37.63
CA THR A 540 -27.11 -31.89 -36.21
C THR A 540 -26.53 -30.72 -35.42
N GLY A 541 -26.99 -30.53 -34.18
CA GLY A 541 -26.49 -29.52 -33.25
C GLY A 541 -25.79 -30.13 -32.04
N LEU A 542 -24.71 -29.50 -31.56
CA LEU A 542 -24.05 -29.81 -30.30
C LEU A 542 -24.14 -28.62 -29.36
N TYR A 543 -24.90 -28.79 -28.27
CA TYR A 543 -25.00 -27.78 -27.22
C TYR A 543 -23.76 -27.81 -26.33
N VAL A 544 -23.12 -26.65 -26.16
CA VAL A 544 -21.87 -26.50 -25.43
C VAL A 544 -21.98 -25.39 -24.40
N THR A 545 -21.73 -25.75 -23.15
CA THR A 545 -21.70 -24.83 -22.00
C THR A 545 -20.34 -24.76 -21.31
N GLN A 546 -19.37 -25.55 -21.77
CA GLN A 546 -18.03 -25.67 -21.18
C GLN A 546 -16.99 -25.85 -22.28
N SER A 547 -15.73 -25.55 -21.96
CA SER A 547 -14.61 -25.78 -22.87
C SER A 547 -14.45 -27.28 -23.18
N ILE A 548 -14.22 -27.61 -24.46
CA ILE A 548 -14.03 -28.97 -24.95
C ILE A 548 -12.65 -29.04 -25.61
N ASN A 549 -11.72 -29.80 -25.03
CA ASN A 549 -10.36 -29.89 -25.55
C ASN A 549 -10.26 -30.76 -26.81
N ASN A 550 -11.23 -31.62 -27.08
CA ASN A 550 -11.31 -32.39 -28.32
C ASN A 550 -12.78 -32.67 -28.65
N LEU A 551 -13.26 -32.17 -29.79
CA LEU A 551 -14.64 -32.35 -30.24
C LEU A 551 -14.94 -33.81 -30.62
N GLY A 552 -13.91 -34.65 -30.76
CA GLY A 552 -14.03 -36.05 -31.10
C GLY A 552 -14.35 -36.28 -32.57
N THR A 553 -14.28 -37.54 -33.00
CA THR A 553 -14.40 -37.91 -34.42
C THR A 553 -15.74 -37.54 -35.06
N GLN A 554 -16.78 -37.33 -34.27
CA GLN A 554 -18.11 -36.95 -34.77
C GLN A 554 -18.20 -35.47 -35.16
N TRP A 555 -17.38 -34.60 -34.58
CA TRP A 555 -17.49 -33.15 -34.70
C TRP A 555 -16.21 -32.45 -35.17
N ASN A 556 -15.07 -33.14 -35.15
CA ASN A 556 -13.80 -32.66 -35.65
C ASN A 556 -13.93 -32.23 -37.10
N ASP A 557 -13.63 -30.96 -37.38
CA ASP A 557 -13.65 -30.38 -38.74
C ASP A 557 -15.03 -30.46 -39.41
N ARG A 558 -16.12 -30.34 -38.62
CA ARG A 558 -17.50 -30.41 -39.14
C ARG A 558 -18.40 -29.25 -38.75
N VAL A 559 -17.88 -28.26 -38.04
CA VAL A 559 -18.69 -27.11 -37.60
C VAL A 559 -18.71 -26.07 -38.72
N SER A 560 -19.91 -25.74 -39.21
CA SER A 560 -20.13 -24.73 -40.25
C SER A 560 -20.89 -23.49 -39.77
N SER A 561 -21.68 -23.58 -38.70
CA SER A 561 -22.30 -22.39 -38.09
C SER A 561 -22.46 -22.51 -36.57
N LEU A 562 -22.63 -21.37 -35.90
CA LEU A 562 -22.81 -21.31 -34.44
C LEU A 562 -23.94 -20.38 -34.06
N GLU A 563 -24.67 -20.78 -33.03
CA GLU A 563 -25.43 -19.84 -32.24
C GLU A 563 -24.68 -19.58 -30.93
N VAL A 564 -24.41 -18.32 -30.62
CA VAL A 564 -23.67 -17.90 -29.42
C VAL A 564 -24.50 -16.85 -28.68
N TRP A 565 -24.63 -17.02 -27.38
CA TRP A 565 -25.39 -16.09 -26.54
C TRP A 565 -24.74 -15.95 -25.16
N ALA A 566 -24.74 -14.70 -24.67
CA ALA A 566 -24.35 -14.35 -23.32
C ALA A 566 -25.53 -14.55 -22.36
N TYR A 567 -25.25 -14.72 -21.06
CA TYR A 567 -26.28 -14.77 -20.02
C TYR A 567 -25.98 -13.81 -18.87
#